data_AF-A0A8T4VTE1-F1
#
_entry.id   AF-A0A8T4VTE1-F1
#
_cell.length_a   1.000
_cell.length_b   1.000
_cell.length_c   1.000
_cell.angle_alpha   90.00
_cell.angle_beta   90.00
_cell.angle_gamma   90.00
#
_symmetry.space_group_name_H-M   'P 1'
#
loop_
_entity.id
_entity.type
_entity.pdbx_description
1 polymer ?
#
loop_
_entity_poly.entity_id
_entity_poly.type
_entity_poly.pdbx_seq_one_letter_code
_entity_poly.pdbx_strand_id
1 'polypeptide(L)'
;MGWVAGALGNNVLQGLYVGAFLVATLLTFGSLARIRQVTDPETRRGLAALLTGSGIWAASHVGFLLAPGITLSVAFRTVGLVVGLGTVGAWLYFTSAYTGRTLHRNKTVRRVAVGAFLIVVAVKVTNPVHGLYYTVSVVSVPFEHVSIENGVLHWTVMGVSYTLSGIGYFMLYERFAKVSLNTKPLLIVVGLTGLPIVLDIVGFASDALVDITYEPLGVAVFASAFFFLFLDQFQSVRLAGERTDPVIILNEDNRVHQYNRAAEEVFEDRLQGAVGKLASEVFPELPLDEADQSIFAVGDGEQFFRVTTTPFTSGETAIGRLLVFSDVTDEEQAKRELKRQNERLERFTSTVSHDLRNPLTVATGRLEIAVEEADSEHVDTALAALERMETMIEDLLELARHGQPIDETEPTALETAARKAWKMVQTKDATLEVTGDKTFEADPDRLASLLENLFRNAVEHAGPEVTVTVEPTS
;
A
#
# COMPACT_ATOMS: atom_id res chain seq x y z
N MET A 1 2.05 -21.96 69.22
CA MET A 1 2.45 -20.82 68.36
C MET A 1 2.43 -21.12 66.86
N GLY A 2 2.62 -22.37 66.38
CA GLY A 2 2.58 -22.69 64.94
C GLY A 2 1.20 -22.56 64.24
N TRP A 3 0.09 -22.79 64.94
CA TRP A 3 -1.26 -22.70 64.36
C TRP A 3 -1.73 -21.28 64.04
N VAL A 4 -1.38 -20.31 64.88
CA VAL A 4 -1.76 -18.89 64.69
C VAL A 4 -0.92 -18.25 63.56
N ALA A 5 0.35 -18.65 63.43
CA ALA A 5 1.22 -18.24 62.33
C ALA A 5 0.76 -18.79 60.96
N GLY A 6 0.28 -20.04 60.92
CA GLY A 6 -0.30 -20.64 59.71
C GLY A 6 -1.63 -19.98 59.30
N ALA A 7 -2.53 -19.72 60.24
CA ALA A 7 -3.82 -19.06 59.97
C ALA A 7 -3.65 -17.59 59.53
N LEU A 8 -2.70 -16.85 60.13
CA LEU A 8 -2.35 -15.49 59.69
C LEU A 8 -1.71 -15.49 58.30
N GLY A 9 -0.82 -16.44 58.00
CA GLY A 9 -0.21 -16.61 56.68
C GLY A 9 -1.24 -16.92 55.58
N ASN A 10 -2.23 -17.76 55.90
CA ASN A 10 -3.29 -18.14 54.97
C ASN A 10 -4.24 -16.97 54.65
N ASN A 11 -4.61 -16.16 55.65
CA ASN A 11 -5.43 -14.97 55.45
C ASN A 11 -4.70 -13.89 54.63
N VAL A 12 -3.38 -13.73 54.85
CA VAL A 12 -2.55 -12.81 54.06
C VAL A 12 -2.43 -13.31 52.62
N LEU A 13 -2.20 -14.61 52.42
CA LEU A 13 -2.09 -15.20 51.08
C LEU A 13 -3.42 -15.07 50.30
N GLN A 14 -4.55 -15.42 50.90
CA GLN A 14 -5.87 -15.22 50.29
C GLN A 14 -6.12 -13.75 49.94
N GLY A 15 -5.73 -12.82 50.84
CA GLY A 15 -5.78 -11.38 50.59
C GLY A 15 -4.94 -10.94 49.38
N LEU A 16 -3.75 -11.51 49.19
CA LEU A 16 -2.90 -11.23 48.03
C LEU A 16 -3.53 -11.71 46.72
N TYR A 17 -4.11 -12.91 46.70
CA TYR A 17 -4.82 -13.44 45.52
C TYR A 17 -6.03 -12.58 45.17
N VAL A 18 -6.89 -12.30 46.15
CA VAL A 18 -8.06 -11.44 45.96
C VAL A 18 -7.65 -10.06 45.49
N GLY A 19 -6.61 -9.47 46.09
CA GLY A 19 -6.06 -8.18 45.69
C GLY A 19 -5.57 -8.17 44.25
N ALA A 20 -4.81 -9.19 43.83
CA ALA A 20 -4.29 -9.30 42.47
C ALA A 20 -5.42 -9.36 41.42
N PHE A 21 -6.41 -10.23 41.61
CA PHE A 21 -7.55 -10.34 40.67
C PHE A 21 -8.48 -9.12 40.72
N LEU A 22 -8.63 -8.46 41.88
CA LEU A 22 -9.38 -7.22 41.99
C LEU A 22 -8.70 -6.09 41.22
N VAL A 23 -7.38 -5.94 41.37
CA VAL A 23 -6.59 -4.98 40.59
C VAL A 23 -6.70 -5.28 39.09
N ALA A 24 -6.58 -6.54 38.68
CA ALA A 24 -6.77 -6.93 37.28
C ALA A 24 -8.17 -6.58 36.75
N THR A 25 -9.21 -6.78 37.57
CA THR A 25 -10.59 -6.39 37.25
C THR A 25 -10.73 -4.88 37.06
N LEU A 26 -10.17 -4.09 37.98
CA LEU A 26 -10.23 -2.63 37.92
C LEU A 26 -9.43 -2.07 36.74
N LEU A 27 -8.26 -2.63 36.44
CA LEU A 27 -7.45 -2.22 35.30
C LEU A 27 -8.16 -2.50 33.98
N THR A 28 -8.69 -3.71 33.79
CA THR A 28 -9.40 -4.09 32.55
C THR A 28 -10.66 -3.25 32.31
N PHE A 29 -11.48 -3.02 33.34
CA PHE A 29 -12.65 -2.14 33.20
C PHE A 29 -12.28 -0.67 33.08
N GLY A 30 -11.23 -0.20 33.79
CA GLY A 30 -10.72 1.16 33.66
C GLY A 30 -10.23 1.47 32.25
N SER A 31 -9.58 0.50 31.59
CA SER A 31 -9.15 0.59 30.20
C SER A 31 -10.30 0.78 29.21
N LEU A 32 -11.53 0.33 29.51
CA LEU A 32 -12.69 0.57 28.65
C LEU A 32 -13.03 2.06 28.51
N ALA A 33 -12.72 2.90 29.51
CA ALA A 33 -12.94 4.34 29.40
C ALA A 33 -12.12 4.96 28.27
N ARG A 34 -10.95 4.37 27.95
CA ARG A 34 -10.05 4.81 26.88
C ARG A 34 -10.34 4.18 25.53
N ILE A 35 -11.29 3.25 25.43
CA ILE A 35 -11.59 2.55 24.17
C ILE A 35 -12.03 3.50 23.03
N ARG A 36 -12.58 4.67 23.38
CA ARG A 36 -12.98 5.70 22.42
C ARG A 36 -11.82 6.30 21.65
N GLN A 37 -10.60 6.23 22.19
CA GLN A 37 -9.39 6.68 21.51
C GLN A 37 -9.05 5.78 20.32
N VAL A 38 -9.55 4.53 20.29
CA VAL A 38 -9.42 3.65 19.12
C VAL A 38 -10.36 4.13 18.01
N THR A 39 -9.77 4.61 16.92
CA THR A 39 -10.48 5.19 15.77
C THR A 39 -11.24 4.15 14.96
N ASP A 40 -10.66 2.96 14.76
CA ASP A 40 -11.26 1.89 13.98
C ASP A 40 -12.48 1.24 14.67
N PRO A 41 -13.67 1.23 14.07
CA PRO A 41 -14.86 0.68 14.70
C PRO A 41 -14.78 -0.83 14.98
N GLU A 42 -14.16 -1.61 14.11
CA GLU A 42 -14.10 -3.07 14.24
C GLU A 42 -13.07 -3.50 15.28
N THR A 43 -11.87 -2.94 15.22
CA THR A 43 -10.82 -3.13 16.22
C THR A 43 -11.33 -2.71 17.60
N ARG A 44 -12.01 -1.56 17.69
CA ARG A 44 -12.63 -1.07 18.93
C ARG A 44 -13.65 -2.07 19.49
N ARG A 45 -14.52 -2.66 18.65
CA ARG A 45 -15.49 -3.67 19.09
C ARG A 45 -14.81 -4.94 19.61
N GLY A 46 -13.81 -5.45 18.89
CA GLY A 46 -13.05 -6.63 19.30
C GLY A 46 -12.34 -6.42 20.63
N LEU A 47 -11.62 -5.31 20.75
CA LEU A 47 -10.90 -4.94 21.96
C LEU A 47 -11.86 -4.71 23.14
N ALA A 48 -13.02 -4.08 22.92
CA ALA A 48 -14.01 -3.88 23.98
C ALA A 48 -14.54 -5.21 24.49
N ALA A 49 -14.90 -6.13 23.58
CA ALA A 49 -15.34 -7.47 23.96
C ALA A 49 -14.26 -8.23 24.76
N LEU A 50 -12.99 -8.11 24.35
CA LEU A 50 -11.87 -8.72 25.05
C LEU A 50 -11.72 -8.17 26.47
N LEU A 51 -11.70 -6.85 26.64
CA LEU A 51 -11.54 -6.20 27.94
C LEU A 51 -12.71 -6.47 28.87
N THR A 52 -13.94 -6.38 28.37
CA THR A 52 -15.14 -6.70 29.16
C THR A 52 -15.14 -8.16 29.59
N GLY A 53 -14.83 -9.09 28.68
CA GLY A 53 -14.74 -10.51 28.99
C GLY A 53 -13.66 -10.80 30.03
N SER A 54 -12.45 -10.27 29.85
CA SER A 54 -11.35 -10.46 30.80
C SER A 54 -11.62 -9.84 32.17
N GLY A 55 -12.30 -8.68 32.23
CA GLY A 55 -12.71 -8.06 33.49
C GLY A 55 -13.75 -8.90 34.25
N ILE A 56 -14.76 -9.44 33.55
CA ILE A 56 -15.73 -10.36 34.16
C ILE A 56 -15.03 -11.65 34.61
N TRP A 57 -14.06 -12.15 33.84
CA TRP A 57 -13.31 -13.35 34.18
C TRP A 57 -12.42 -13.17 35.41
N ALA A 58 -11.71 -12.04 35.53
CA ALA A 58 -10.96 -11.69 36.73
C ALA A 58 -11.89 -11.50 37.94
N ALA A 59 -13.03 -10.83 37.77
CA ALA A 59 -14.03 -10.65 38.82
C ALA A 59 -14.61 -12.00 39.30
N SER A 60 -14.78 -12.96 38.40
CA SER A 60 -15.26 -14.30 38.77
C SER A 60 -14.26 -15.07 39.63
N HIS A 61 -12.95 -14.81 39.51
CA HIS A 61 -11.94 -15.38 40.41
C HIS A 61 -12.04 -14.76 41.81
N VAL A 62 -12.25 -13.44 41.91
CA VAL A 62 -12.54 -12.79 43.20
C VAL A 62 -13.78 -13.41 43.84
N GLY A 63 -14.84 -13.59 43.07
CA GLY A 63 -16.07 -14.27 43.51
C GLY A 63 -15.81 -15.70 43.97
N PHE A 64 -15.04 -16.49 43.20
CA PHE A 64 -14.68 -17.86 43.56
C PHE A 64 -13.96 -17.95 44.91
N LEU A 65 -13.00 -17.05 45.15
CA LEU A 65 -12.16 -17.02 46.36
C LEU A 65 -12.88 -16.48 47.60
N LEU A 66 -13.91 -15.65 47.43
CA LEU A 66 -14.66 -15.02 48.53
C LEU A 66 -16.05 -15.62 48.79
N ALA A 67 -16.56 -16.42 47.86
CA ALA A 67 -17.92 -16.93 47.93
C ALA A 67 -18.15 -17.82 49.17
N PRO A 68 -19.25 -17.60 49.92
CA PRO A 68 -19.65 -18.53 50.97
C PRO A 68 -20.15 -19.84 50.38
N GLY A 69 -19.42 -20.92 50.65
CA GLY A 69 -19.84 -22.29 50.36
C GLY A 69 -19.58 -22.76 48.93
N ILE A 70 -19.53 -24.09 48.78
CA ILE A 70 -19.09 -24.77 47.57
C ILE A 70 -19.93 -24.41 46.35
N THR A 71 -21.26 -24.35 46.49
CA THR A 71 -22.18 -24.09 45.38
C THR A 71 -21.92 -22.75 44.71
N LEU A 72 -21.72 -21.70 45.51
CA LEU A 72 -21.51 -20.35 44.98
C LEU A 72 -20.10 -20.19 44.40
N SER A 73 -19.08 -20.78 45.04
CA SER A 73 -17.73 -20.85 44.46
C SER A 73 -17.75 -21.56 43.10
N VAL A 74 -18.38 -22.73 43.01
CA VAL A 74 -18.49 -23.48 41.74
C VAL A 74 -19.26 -22.70 40.67
N ALA A 75 -20.29 -21.94 41.05
CA ALA A 75 -21.01 -21.06 40.14
C ALA A 75 -20.09 -19.97 39.56
N PHE A 76 -19.33 -19.27 40.42
CA PHE A 76 -18.35 -18.27 39.96
C PHE A 76 -17.27 -18.88 39.07
N ARG A 77 -16.75 -20.07 39.42
CA ARG A 77 -15.79 -20.80 38.59
C ARG A 77 -16.38 -21.13 37.22
N THR A 78 -17.63 -21.58 37.16
CA THR A 78 -18.29 -21.93 35.89
C THR A 78 -18.48 -20.70 35.01
N VAL A 79 -18.91 -19.58 35.60
CA VAL A 79 -18.97 -18.29 34.90
C VAL A 79 -17.60 -17.91 34.35
N GLY A 80 -16.55 -18.00 35.17
CA GLY A 80 -15.17 -17.73 34.77
C GLY A 80 -14.70 -18.59 33.60
N LEU A 81 -14.97 -19.91 33.64
CA LEU A 81 -14.62 -20.83 32.55
C LEU A 81 -15.33 -20.50 31.23
N VAL A 82 -16.60 -20.08 31.28
CA VAL A 82 -17.38 -19.71 30.08
C VAL A 82 -16.89 -18.40 29.50
N VAL A 83 -16.77 -17.37 30.35
CA VAL A 83 -16.32 -16.04 29.94
C VAL A 83 -14.88 -16.07 29.46
N GLY A 84 -14.00 -16.77 30.16
CA GLY A 84 -12.59 -16.95 29.78
C GLY A 84 -12.42 -17.65 28.44
N LEU A 85 -13.29 -18.59 28.07
CA LEU A 85 -13.27 -19.14 26.70
C LEU A 85 -13.73 -18.09 25.67
N GLY A 86 -14.71 -17.26 26.03
CA GLY A 86 -15.20 -16.19 25.18
C GLY A 86 -14.14 -15.14 24.83
N THR A 87 -13.19 -14.90 25.74
CA THR A 87 -12.09 -13.95 25.51
C THR A 87 -11.17 -14.40 24.36
N VAL A 88 -11.00 -15.70 24.12
CA VAL A 88 -10.24 -16.23 22.97
C VAL A 88 -10.88 -15.83 21.64
N GLY A 89 -12.22 -15.91 21.56
CA GLY A 89 -12.97 -15.46 20.39
C GLY A 89 -12.88 -13.95 20.19
N ALA A 90 -12.98 -13.18 21.27
CA ALA A 90 -12.81 -11.73 21.23
C ALA A 90 -11.38 -11.31 20.84
N TRP A 91 -10.37 -12.04 21.32
CA TRP A 91 -8.97 -11.88 20.95
C TRP A 91 -8.75 -12.10 19.45
N LEU A 92 -9.21 -13.21 18.90
CA LEU A 92 -9.11 -13.50 17.47
C LEU A 92 -9.88 -12.49 16.60
N TYR A 93 -11.03 -12.01 17.08
CA TYR A 93 -11.75 -10.93 16.41
C TYR A 93 -10.90 -9.66 16.36
N PHE A 94 -10.37 -9.25 17.52
CA PHE A 94 -9.53 -8.06 17.66
C PHE A 94 -8.29 -8.15 16.76
N THR A 95 -7.51 -9.22 16.86
CA THR A 95 -6.28 -9.37 16.08
C THR A 95 -6.57 -9.47 14.58
N SER A 96 -7.66 -10.13 14.17
CA SER A 96 -8.08 -10.13 12.77
C SER A 96 -8.44 -8.74 12.27
N ALA A 97 -9.24 -7.97 13.02
CA ALA A 97 -9.66 -6.63 12.62
C ALA A 97 -8.46 -5.66 12.55
N TYR A 98 -7.62 -5.70 13.58
CA TYR A 98 -6.44 -4.85 13.68
C TYR A 98 -5.43 -5.09 12.54
N THR A 99 -5.24 -6.35 12.15
CA THR A 99 -4.27 -6.72 11.10
C THR A 99 -4.83 -6.58 9.68
N GLY A 100 -6.06 -6.07 9.52
CA GLY A 100 -6.72 -5.92 8.22
C GLY A 100 -7.20 -7.25 7.61
N ARG A 101 -7.22 -8.34 8.38
CA ARG A 101 -7.69 -9.66 7.93
C ARG A 101 -9.21 -9.74 7.98
N THR A 102 -9.81 -10.56 7.12
CA THR A 102 -11.26 -10.69 6.97
C THR A 102 -11.90 -11.84 7.77
N LEU A 103 -11.13 -12.54 8.62
CA LEU A 103 -11.60 -13.71 9.38
C LEU A 103 -12.86 -13.38 10.21
N HIS A 104 -12.83 -12.24 10.90
CA HIS A 104 -13.93 -11.76 11.73
C HIS A 104 -15.16 -11.28 10.93
N ARG A 105 -15.03 -11.03 9.62
CA ARG A 105 -16.16 -10.69 8.72
C ARG A 105 -16.76 -11.92 8.05
N ASN A 106 -16.03 -13.02 7.98
CA ASN A 106 -16.50 -14.25 7.34
C ASN A 106 -17.62 -14.92 8.16
N LYS A 107 -18.84 -14.94 7.60
CA LYS A 107 -20.03 -15.50 8.26
C LYS A 107 -19.88 -16.99 8.57
N THR A 108 -19.25 -17.76 7.70
CA THR A 108 -19.05 -19.22 7.88
C THR A 108 -18.13 -19.48 9.05
N VAL A 109 -16.97 -18.80 9.08
CA VAL A 109 -16.01 -18.94 10.19
C VAL A 109 -16.66 -18.56 11.52
N ARG A 110 -17.41 -17.46 11.58
CA ARG A 110 -18.12 -17.05 12.79
C ARG A 110 -19.13 -18.10 13.26
N ARG A 111 -19.92 -18.69 12.35
CA ARG A 111 -20.90 -19.73 12.71
C ARG A 111 -20.21 -20.96 13.28
N VAL A 112 -19.11 -21.40 12.67
CA VAL A 112 -18.32 -22.53 13.17
C VAL A 112 -17.73 -22.22 14.54
N ALA A 113 -17.14 -21.03 14.72
CA ALA A 113 -16.58 -20.61 16.01
C ALA A 113 -17.64 -20.53 17.12
N VAL A 114 -18.82 -19.98 16.82
CA VAL A 114 -19.95 -19.93 17.77
C VAL A 114 -20.46 -21.34 18.08
N GLY A 115 -20.58 -22.21 17.08
CA GLY A 115 -20.96 -23.62 17.30
C GLY A 115 -19.98 -24.35 18.22
N ALA A 116 -18.68 -24.24 17.95
CA ALA A 116 -17.64 -24.83 18.79
C ALA A 116 -17.67 -24.25 20.22
N PHE A 117 -17.82 -22.93 20.35
CA PHE A 117 -17.97 -22.27 21.66
C PHE A 117 -19.17 -22.82 22.43
N LEU A 118 -20.36 -22.92 21.82
CA LEU A 118 -21.55 -23.42 22.47
C LEU A 118 -21.43 -24.88 22.90
N ILE A 119 -20.77 -25.73 22.09
CA ILE A 119 -20.48 -27.13 22.45
C ILE A 119 -19.60 -27.19 23.69
N VAL A 120 -18.51 -26.43 23.73
CA VAL A 120 -17.59 -26.44 24.89
C VAL A 120 -18.26 -25.83 26.13
N VAL A 121 -19.07 -24.79 25.96
CA VAL A 121 -19.87 -24.22 27.06
C VAL A 121 -20.87 -25.23 27.60
N ALA A 122 -21.55 -25.99 26.74
CA ALA A 122 -22.46 -27.05 27.18
C ALA A 122 -21.71 -28.06 28.05
N VAL A 123 -20.55 -28.57 27.60
CA VAL A 123 -19.69 -29.48 28.38
C VAL A 123 -19.29 -28.88 29.74
N LYS A 124 -18.92 -27.60 29.79
CA LYS A 124 -18.54 -26.92 31.04
C LYS A 124 -19.71 -26.80 32.01
N VAL A 125 -20.88 -26.39 31.52
CA VAL A 125 -22.07 -26.15 32.34
C VAL A 125 -22.70 -27.47 32.81
N THR A 126 -22.63 -28.53 32.02
CA THR A 126 -23.13 -29.86 32.40
C THR A 126 -22.14 -30.65 33.26
N ASN A 127 -20.97 -30.09 33.60
CA ASN A 127 -19.97 -30.78 34.40
C ASN A 127 -20.49 -31.37 35.72
N PRO A 128 -21.42 -30.73 36.47
CA PRO A 128 -22.01 -31.35 37.67
C PRO A 128 -22.68 -32.71 37.44
N VAL A 129 -23.08 -33.02 36.20
CA VAL A 129 -23.73 -34.30 35.84
C VAL A 129 -22.71 -35.39 35.52
N HIS A 130 -21.63 -35.07 34.81
CA HIS A 130 -20.68 -36.06 34.27
C HIS A 130 -19.29 -36.05 34.92
N GLY A 131 -18.87 -34.95 35.55
CA GLY A 131 -17.57 -34.83 36.24
C GLY A 131 -16.33 -34.95 35.35
N LEU A 132 -16.47 -34.85 34.02
CA LEU A 132 -15.39 -35.08 33.05
C LEU A 132 -14.50 -33.87 32.80
N TYR A 133 -14.99 -32.66 33.11
CA TYR A 133 -14.26 -31.42 32.88
C TYR A 133 -13.42 -31.03 34.11
N TYR A 134 -14.01 -31.10 35.31
CA TYR A 134 -13.29 -31.02 36.58
C TYR A 134 -14.03 -31.81 37.66
N THR A 135 -13.30 -32.23 38.68
CA THR A 135 -13.85 -32.75 39.94
C THR A 135 -13.63 -31.72 41.05
N VAL A 136 -14.52 -31.73 42.05
CA VAL A 136 -14.46 -30.81 43.18
C VAL A 136 -14.15 -31.61 44.44
N SER A 137 -13.07 -31.24 45.12
CA SER A 137 -12.70 -31.79 46.42
C SER A 137 -12.49 -30.63 47.41
N VAL A 138 -12.67 -30.90 48.70
CA VAL A 138 -12.34 -29.93 49.75
C VAL A 138 -11.02 -30.36 50.35
N VAL A 139 -10.02 -29.48 50.29
CA VAL A 139 -8.67 -29.74 50.80
C VAL A 139 -8.40 -28.78 51.95
N SER A 140 -7.74 -29.28 53.00
CA SER A 140 -7.50 -28.55 54.25
C SER A 140 -6.08 -27.97 54.38
N VAL A 141 -5.23 -28.17 53.37
CA VAL A 141 -3.82 -27.70 53.33
C VAL A 141 -3.63 -26.91 52.03
N PRO A 142 -3.05 -25.69 52.04
CA PRO A 142 -2.56 -24.93 53.21
C PRO A 142 -3.66 -24.32 54.10
N PHE A 143 -4.90 -24.19 53.62
CA PHE A 143 -6.12 -23.83 54.37
C PHE A 143 -7.33 -24.56 53.79
N GLU A 144 -8.49 -24.54 54.47
CA GLU A 144 -9.73 -25.11 53.92
C GLU A 144 -10.19 -24.31 52.70
N HIS A 145 -10.10 -24.94 51.53
CA HIS A 145 -10.56 -24.37 50.27
C HIS A 145 -11.12 -25.45 49.36
N VAL A 146 -11.93 -24.99 48.40
CA VAL A 146 -12.40 -25.82 47.31
C VAL A 146 -11.23 -26.04 46.35
N SER A 147 -10.71 -27.25 46.31
CA SER A 147 -9.73 -27.68 45.31
C SER A 147 -10.45 -28.22 44.07
N ILE A 148 -9.89 -27.92 42.91
CA ILE A 148 -10.45 -28.27 41.62
C ILE A 148 -9.41 -29.09 40.87
N GLU A 149 -9.69 -30.36 40.68
CA GLU A 149 -8.85 -31.24 39.87
C GLU A 149 -9.35 -31.21 38.43
N ASN A 150 -8.50 -30.75 37.50
CA ASN A 150 -8.88 -30.59 36.10
C ASN A 150 -8.81 -31.92 35.34
N GLY A 151 -9.89 -32.28 34.65
CA GLY A 151 -9.98 -33.49 33.83
C GLY A 151 -9.39 -33.34 32.42
N VAL A 152 -9.36 -34.44 31.66
CA VAL A 152 -8.79 -34.47 30.29
C VAL A 152 -9.47 -33.46 29.35
N LEU A 153 -10.78 -33.27 29.48
CA LEU A 153 -11.52 -32.30 28.66
C LEU A 153 -11.08 -30.86 28.92
N HIS A 154 -10.74 -30.53 30.16
CA HIS A 154 -10.21 -29.21 30.50
C HIS A 154 -8.89 -28.96 29.78
N TRP A 155 -7.93 -29.87 29.91
CA TRP A 155 -6.61 -29.75 29.26
C TRP A 155 -6.71 -29.69 27.73
N THR A 156 -7.64 -30.45 27.14
CA THR A 156 -7.90 -30.41 25.70
C THR A 156 -8.39 -29.02 25.26
N VAL A 157 -9.39 -28.48 25.95
CA VAL A 157 -9.94 -27.14 25.66
C VAL A 157 -8.90 -26.05 25.89
N MET A 158 -8.10 -26.18 26.94
CA MET A 158 -7.01 -25.26 27.26
C MET A 158 -5.94 -25.25 26.15
N GLY A 159 -5.47 -26.43 25.72
CA GLY A 159 -4.48 -26.52 24.63
C GLY A 159 -4.98 -25.94 23.30
N VAL A 160 -6.25 -26.17 22.95
CA VAL A 160 -6.87 -25.55 21.77
C VAL A 160 -6.96 -24.02 21.95
N SER A 161 -7.36 -23.55 23.12
CA SER A 161 -7.48 -22.12 23.42
C SER A 161 -6.12 -21.41 23.32
N TYR A 162 -5.05 -22.02 23.85
CA TYR A 162 -3.69 -21.48 23.75
C TYR A 162 -3.17 -21.45 22.31
N THR A 163 -3.47 -22.50 21.54
CA THR A 163 -3.13 -22.54 20.11
C THR A 163 -3.80 -21.40 19.35
N LEU A 164 -5.09 -21.18 19.59
CA LEU A 164 -5.87 -20.08 19.00
C LEU A 164 -5.34 -18.71 19.43
N SER A 165 -5.01 -18.53 20.71
CA SER A 165 -4.39 -17.30 21.21
C SER A 165 -3.03 -17.05 20.55
N GLY A 166 -2.22 -18.09 20.39
CA GLY A 166 -0.94 -18.07 19.67
C GLY A 166 -1.08 -17.64 18.21
N ILE A 167 -2.10 -18.13 17.51
CA ILE A 167 -2.44 -17.65 16.15
C ILE A 167 -2.72 -16.14 16.15
N GLY A 168 -3.46 -15.64 17.14
CA GLY A 168 -3.70 -14.20 17.28
C GLY A 168 -2.42 -13.39 17.51
N TYR A 169 -1.50 -13.87 18.36
CA TYR A 169 -0.18 -13.24 18.53
C TYR A 169 0.65 -13.27 17.25
N PHE A 170 0.63 -14.38 16.51
CA PHE A 170 1.31 -14.49 15.22
C PHE A 170 0.78 -13.48 14.20
N MET A 171 -0.54 -13.27 14.14
CA MET A 171 -1.14 -12.24 13.28
C MET A 171 -0.60 -10.84 13.62
N LEU A 172 -0.52 -10.49 14.91
CA LEU A 172 0.06 -9.22 15.35
C LEU A 172 1.54 -9.12 14.98
N TYR A 173 2.33 -10.15 15.29
CA TYR A 173 3.76 -10.20 14.97
C TYR A 173 4.02 -10.00 13.47
N GLU A 174 3.33 -10.76 12.61
CA GLU A 174 3.47 -10.65 11.16
C GLU A 174 3.17 -9.23 10.67
N ARG A 175 2.13 -8.59 11.21
CA ARG A 175 1.78 -7.21 10.86
C ARG A 175 2.86 -6.22 11.27
N PHE A 176 3.40 -6.33 12.47
CA PHE A 176 4.48 -5.46 12.93
C PHE A 176 5.79 -5.69 12.14
N ALA A 177 6.10 -6.94 11.81
CA ALA A 177 7.27 -7.28 11.00
C ALA A 177 7.15 -6.72 9.57
N LYS A 178 5.94 -6.72 8.98
CA LYS A 178 5.70 -6.14 7.64
C LYS A 178 5.79 -4.62 7.58
N VAL A 179 5.67 -3.92 8.69
CA VAL A 179 5.72 -2.44 8.74
C VAL A 179 7.11 -1.95 9.21
N SER A 180 8.14 -2.81 9.12
CA SER A 180 9.54 -2.50 9.47
C SER A 180 9.71 -1.78 10.83
N LEU A 181 8.86 -2.15 11.79
CA LEU A 181 8.85 -1.57 13.13
C LEU A 181 9.80 -2.28 14.08
N ASN A 182 10.24 -1.54 15.10
CA ASN A 182 10.89 -2.13 16.27
C ASN A 182 9.88 -3.03 17.00
N THR A 183 10.00 -4.35 16.83
CA THR A 183 9.09 -5.34 17.42
C THR A 183 9.34 -5.57 18.92
N LYS A 184 10.42 -5.01 19.50
CA LYS A 184 10.78 -5.20 20.92
C LYS A 184 9.63 -4.88 21.88
N PRO A 185 8.89 -3.76 21.75
CA PRO A 185 7.84 -3.45 22.71
C PRO A 185 6.64 -4.40 22.61
N LEU A 186 6.27 -4.82 21.38
CA LEU A 186 5.27 -5.87 21.20
C LEU A 186 5.73 -7.18 21.85
N LEU A 187 7.00 -7.59 21.63
CA LEU A 187 7.56 -8.79 22.24
C LEU A 187 7.59 -8.71 23.77
N ILE A 188 7.86 -7.53 24.35
CA ILE A 188 7.79 -7.31 25.80
C ILE A 188 6.36 -7.52 26.29
N VAL A 189 5.36 -6.93 25.63
CA VAL A 189 3.95 -7.11 26.01
C VAL A 189 3.53 -8.57 25.89
N VAL A 190 3.83 -9.22 24.76
CA VAL A 190 3.53 -10.64 24.55
C VAL A 190 4.21 -11.50 25.62
N GLY A 191 5.48 -11.22 25.94
CA GLY A 191 6.21 -11.88 27.01
C GLY A 191 5.54 -11.70 28.38
N LEU A 192 5.16 -10.47 28.72
CA LEU A 192 4.44 -10.16 29.96
C LEU A 192 3.08 -10.86 30.04
N THR A 193 2.35 -10.97 28.92
CA THR A 193 1.09 -11.71 28.87
C THR A 193 1.24 -13.23 28.97
N GLY A 194 2.43 -13.75 28.66
CA GLY A 194 2.76 -15.16 28.79
C GLY A 194 3.24 -15.56 30.20
N LEU A 195 3.63 -14.59 31.05
CA LEU A 195 4.07 -14.86 32.42
C LEU A 195 3.08 -15.67 33.27
N PRO A 196 1.75 -15.48 33.18
CA PRO A 196 0.80 -16.30 33.92
C PRO A 196 0.91 -17.80 33.65
N ILE A 197 1.35 -18.22 32.46
CA ILE A 197 1.56 -19.64 32.14
C ILE A 197 2.60 -20.25 33.08
N VAL A 198 3.62 -19.48 33.48
CA VAL A 198 4.62 -19.93 34.45
C VAL A 198 3.97 -20.11 35.83
N LEU A 199 3.05 -19.23 36.21
CA LEU A 199 2.30 -19.36 37.46
C LEU A 199 1.39 -20.59 37.45
N ASP A 200 0.72 -20.86 36.32
CA ASP A 200 -0.10 -22.07 36.14
C ASP A 200 0.76 -23.34 36.28
N ILE A 201 1.94 -23.38 35.64
CA ILE A 201 2.87 -24.52 35.73
C ILE A 201 3.36 -24.71 37.17
N VAL A 202 3.71 -23.63 37.87
CA VAL A 202 4.19 -23.71 39.26
C VAL A 202 3.07 -24.13 40.21
N GLY A 203 1.85 -23.62 40.03
CA GLY A 203 0.67 -24.03 40.81
C GLY A 203 0.29 -25.49 40.57
N PHE A 204 0.47 -25.99 39.34
CA PHE A 204 0.27 -27.40 39.03
C PHE A 204 1.38 -28.31 39.57
N ALA A 205 2.64 -27.87 39.51
CA ALA A 205 3.80 -28.71 39.86
C ALA A 205 4.19 -28.64 41.34
N SER A 206 3.66 -27.68 42.11
CA SER A 206 4.05 -27.45 43.49
C SER A 206 2.94 -26.85 44.35
N ASP A 207 2.98 -27.13 45.65
CA ASP A 207 2.06 -26.54 46.64
C ASP A 207 2.38 -25.07 46.99
N ALA A 208 3.35 -24.45 46.32
CA ALA A 208 3.77 -23.08 46.59
C ALA A 208 2.76 -22.03 46.11
N LEU A 209 1.98 -22.38 45.10
CA LEU A 209 0.91 -21.56 44.53
C LEU A 209 -0.39 -22.36 44.51
N VAL A 210 -1.53 -21.66 44.54
CA VAL A 210 -2.84 -22.31 44.44
C VAL A 210 -3.04 -22.72 42.98
N ASP A 211 -3.49 -23.95 42.72
CA ASP A 211 -3.82 -24.43 41.37
C ASP A 211 -5.11 -23.74 40.86
N ILE A 212 -4.94 -22.52 40.36
CA ILE A 212 -5.94 -21.70 39.68
C ILE A 212 -5.36 -21.14 38.39
N THR A 213 -6.25 -20.58 37.58
CA THR A 213 -5.99 -20.05 36.24
C THR A 213 -5.57 -18.57 36.38
N TYR A 214 -4.30 -18.25 36.11
CA TYR A 214 -3.72 -16.90 36.33
C TYR A 214 -3.81 -15.95 35.12
N GLU A 215 -4.27 -16.43 33.97
CA GLU A 215 -4.35 -15.74 32.68
C GLU A 215 -5.09 -14.38 32.71
N PRO A 216 -6.17 -14.16 33.51
CA PRO A 216 -6.79 -12.84 33.61
C PRO A 216 -5.81 -11.74 34.04
N LEU A 217 -4.78 -12.08 34.83
CA LEU A 217 -3.74 -11.14 35.25
C LEU A 217 -2.89 -10.71 34.04
N GLY A 218 -2.52 -11.66 33.17
CA GLY A 218 -1.79 -11.38 31.94
C GLY A 218 -2.57 -10.45 31.02
N VAL A 219 -3.88 -10.69 30.85
CA VAL A 219 -4.71 -9.82 30.01
C VAL A 219 -4.92 -8.44 30.63
N ALA A 220 -4.91 -8.31 31.96
CA ALA A 220 -4.95 -7.00 32.61
C ALA A 220 -3.65 -6.21 32.42
N VAL A 221 -2.50 -6.89 32.49
CA VAL A 221 -1.20 -6.31 32.13
C VAL A 221 -1.18 -5.91 30.65
N PHE A 222 -1.68 -6.76 29.75
CA PHE A 222 -1.86 -6.43 28.33
C PHE A 222 -2.70 -5.16 28.15
N ALA A 223 -3.88 -5.11 28.76
CA ALA A 223 -4.80 -3.98 28.66
C ALA A 223 -4.15 -2.68 29.12
N SER A 224 -3.42 -2.73 30.23
CA SER A 224 -2.72 -1.57 30.78
C SER A 224 -1.59 -1.14 29.86
N ALA A 225 -0.72 -2.07 29.45
CA ALA A 225 0.37 -1.77 28.53
C ALA A 225 -0.15 -1.22 27.18
N PHE A 226 -1.18 -1.85 26.62
CA PHE A 226 -1.79 -1.46 25.35
C PHE A 226 -2.22 0.01 25.34
N PHE A 227 -2.96 0.48 26.36
CA PHE A 227 -3.47 1.86 26.39
C PHE A 227 -2.47 2.91 26.87
N PHE A 228 -1.46 2.54 27.66
CA PHE A 228 -0.53 3.51 28.24
C PHE A 228 0.79 3.61 27.47
N LEU A 229 1.22 2.54 26.82
CA LEU A 229 2.54 2.47 26.21
C LEU A 229 2.48 2.31 24.69
N PHE A 230 1.36 1.79 24.16
CA PHE A 230 1.34 1.29 22.79
C PHE A 230 0.21 1.80 21.92
N LEU A 231 -0.74 2.58 22.44
CA LEU A 231 -1.92 2.98 21.66
C LEU A 231 -1.53 3.75 20.38
N ASP A 232 -0.60 4.69 20.49
CA ASP A 232 -0.16 5.52 19.37
C ASP A 232 0.60 4.69 18.32
N GLN A 233 1.52 3.83 18.79
CA GLN A 233 2.23 2.88 17.91
C GLN A 233 1.24 1.94 17.21
N PHE A 234 0.21 1.45 17.90
CA PHE A 234 -0.78 0.56 17.32
C PHE A 234 -1.60 1.25 16.21
N GLN A 235 -1.98 2.51 16.40
CA GLN A 235 -2.73 3.24 15.37
C GLN A 235 -1.88 3.54 14.13
N SER A 236 -0.60 3.87 14.32
CA SER A 236 0.32 4.17 13.22
C SER A 236 0.63 2.93 12.36
N VAL A 237 0.87 1.75 12.97
CA VAL A 237 1.07 0.47 12.25
C VAL A 237 -0.10 0.19 11.31
N ARG A 238 -1.33 0.42 11.79
CA ARG A 238 -2.54 0.10 11.04
C ARG A 238 -2.66 1.00 9.82
N LEU A 239 -2.52 2.31 10.00
CA LEU A 239 -2.59 3.31 8.93
C LEU A 239 -1.51 3.07 7.86
N ALA A 240 -0.27 2.81 8.28
CA ALA A 240 0.85 2.59 7.37
C ALA A 240 0.71 1.33 6.51
N GLY A 241 0.15 0.25 7.05
CA GLY A 241 0.03 -1.02 6.34
C GLY A 241 -1.27 -1.22 5.54
N GLU A 242 -2.21 -0.26 5.53
CA GLU A 242 -3.42 -0.33 4.69
C GLU A 242 -3.19 0.22 3.28
N ARG A 243 -2.08 0.92 3.02
CA ARG A 243 -1.76 1.50 1.71
C ARG A 243 -0.68 0.70 0.97
N THR A 244 -0.89 0.51 -0.33
CA THR A 244 0.12 0.03 -1.29
C THR A 244 1.17 1.10 -1.59
N ASP A 245 0.77 2.37 -1.53
CA ASP A 245 1.66 3.51 -1.77
C ASP A 245 2.73 3.60 -0.69
N PRO A 246 3.95 4.09 -1.01
CA PRO A 246 4.92 4.49 -0.01
C PRO A 246 4.35 5.51 0.98
N VAL A 247 4.47 5.19 2.27
CA VAL A 247 4.00 6.03 3.37
C VAL A 247 5.11 6.26 4.37
N ILE A 248 5.31 7.52 4.75
CA ILE A 248 6.26 7.94 5.78
C ILE A 248 5.53 8.80 6.81
N ILE A 249 5.68 8.48 8.09
CA ILE A 249 5.09 9.19 9.22
C ILE A 249 6.18 10.01 9.88
N LEU A 250 5.90 11.30 10.07
CA LEU A 250 6.72 12.25 10.80
C LEU A 250 6.10 12.57 12.16
N ASN A 251 6.93 12.82 13.17
CA ASN A 251 6.49 13.34 14.47
C ASN A 251 6.28 14.87 14.44
N GLU A 252 5.93 15.45 15.58
CA GLU A 252 5.72 16.91 15.75
C GLU A 252 6.93 17.76 15.31
N ASP A 253 8.15 17.23 15.47
CA ASP A 253 9.41 17.90 15.11
C ASP A 253 9.84 17.67 13.64
N ASN A 254 8.95 17.16 12.78
CA ASN A 254 9.26 16.76 11.40
C ASN A 254 10.40 15.73 11.28
N ARG A 255 10.60 14.89 12.29
CA ARG A 255 11.53 13.75 12.24
C ARG A 255 10.82 12.50 11.77
N VAL A 256 11.51 11.68 10.99
CA VAL A 256 10.99 10.38 10.52
C VAL A 256 10.71 9.52 11.73
N HIS A 257 9.42 9.31 12.00
CA HIS A 257 8.95 8.46 13.08
C HIS A 257 8.83 7.01 12.61
N GLN A 258 8.28 6.81 11.41
CA GLN A 258 7.98 5.50 10.85
C GLN A 258 7.81 5.56 9.34
N TYR A 259 7.91 4.43 8.65
CA TYR A 259 7.53 4.27 7.24
C TYR A 259 7.02 2.84 6.98
N ASN A 260 6.28 2.64 5.90
CA ASN A 260 5.83 1.30 5.49
C ASN A 260 6.86 0.61 4.57
N ARG A 261 6.64 -0.68 4.31
CA ARG A 261 7.53 -1.47 3.43
C ARG A 261 7.62 -0.92 2.00
N ALA A 262 6.54 -0.40 1.44
CA ALA A 262 6.57 0.20 0.11
C ALA A 262 7.52 1.40 0.04
N ALA A 263 7.57 2.21 1.10
CA ALA A 263 8.56 3.27 1.21
C ALA A 263 9.98 2.74 1.36
N GLU A 264 10.19 1.68 2.14
CA GLU A 264 11.52 1.05 2.24
C GLU A 264 11.99 0.47 0.90
N GLU A 265 11.11 -0.17 0.12
CA GLU A 265 11.44 -0.74 -1.20
C GLU A 265 11.76 0.34 -2.24
N VAL A 266 11.06 1.48 -2.20
CA VAL A 266 11.26 2.59 -3.15
C VAL A 266 12.42 3.50 -2.74
N PHE A 267 12.63 3.71 -1.44
CA PHE A 267 13.60 4.67 -0.90
C PHE A 267 14.66 4.00 -0.01
N GLU A 268 15.06 2.77 -0.33
CA GLU A 268 15.96 1.93 0.49
C GLU A 268 17.22 2.69 0.92
N ASP A 269 17.91 3.31 -0.05
CA ASP A 269 19.15 4.06 0.16
C ASP A 269 19.01 5.25 1.13
N ARG A 270 17.80 5.79 1.26
CA ARG A 270 17.52 6.98 2.08
C ARG A 270 16.93 6.61 3.44
N LEU A 271 16.09 5.57 3.49
CA LEU A 271 15.33 5.20 4.69
C LEU A 271 16.08 4.28 5.64
N GLN A 272 17.17 3.65 5.19
CA GLN A 272 18.00 2.82 6.06
C GLN A 272 18.60 3.66 7.20
N GLY A 273 18.15 3.41 8.44
CA GLY A 273 18.57 4.18 9.61
C GLY A 273 18.05 5.64 9.63
N ALA A 274 16.98 5.95 8.89
CA ALA A 274 16.39 7.29 8.85
C ALA A 274 15.52 7.62 10.08
N VAL A 275 15.05 6.62 10.82
CA VAL A 275 14.18 6.83 12.00
C VAL A 275 14.88 7.73 13.02
N GLY A 276 14.22 8.82 13.40
CA GLY A 276 14.72 9.87 14.30
C GLY A 276 15.48 11.01 13.61
N LYS A 277 15.85 10.89 12.33
CA LYS A 277 16.45 11.98 11.55
C LYS A 277 15.39 12.97 11.08
N LEU A 278 15.79 14.21 10.81
CA LEU A 278 14.89 15.21 10.24
C LEU A 278 14.49 14.79 8.83
N ALA A 279 13.21 14.94 8.48
CA ALA A 279 12.73 14.58 7.15
C ALA A 279 13.40 15.41 6.04
N SER A 280 13.83 16.65 6.34
CA SER A 280 14.63 17.48 5.44
C SER A 280 16.07 16.97 5.24
N GLU A 281 16.61 16.16 6.16
CA GLU A 281 17.91 15.50 5.97
C GLU A 281 17.78 14.26 5.06
N VAL A 282 16.63 13.59 5.10
CA VAL A 282 16.35 12.37 4.33
C VAL A 282 15.84 12.72 2.92
N PHE A 283 15.01 13.75 2.83
CA PHE A 283 14.42 14.26 1.59
C PHE A 283 14.62 15.77 1.50
N PRO A 284 15.85 16.23 1.21
CA PRO A 284 16.15 17.66 1.11
C PRO A 284 15.41 18.35 -0.05
N GLU A 285 15.00 17.59 -1.07
CA GLU A 285 14.27 18.14 -2.22
C GLU A 285 12.78 18.32 -1.96
N LEU A 286 12.25 17.80 -0.83
CA LEU A 286 10.82 17.90 -0.51
C LEU A 286 10.55 19.14 0.35
N PRO A 287 9.76 20.11 -0.15
CA PRO A 287 9.34 21.26 0.64
C PRO A 287 8.23 20.83 1.62
N LEU A 288 8.60 20.25 2.76
CA LEU A 288 7.66 19.62 3.72
C LEU A 288 6.53 20.53 4.22
N ASP A 289 6.71 21.85 4.17
CA ASP A 289 5.72 22.84 4.58
C ASP A 289 4.72 23.21 3.46
N GLU A 290 5.07 22.93 2.20
CA GLU A 290 4.23 23.18 1.00
C GLU A 290 4.05 21.90 0.14
N ALA A 291 4.38 20.74 0.70
CA ALA A 291 4.41 19.46 -0.03
C ALA A 291 3.03 18.96 -0.48
N ASP A 292 1.98 19.77 -0.37
CA ASP A 292 0.66 19.39 -0.87
C ASP A 292 0.68 19.35 -2.40
N GLN A 293 0.66 18.14 -2.95
CA GLN A 293 0.69 17.82 -4.38
C GLN A 293 1.98 18.13 -5.12
N SER A 294 3.10 18.30 -4.41
CA SER A 294 4.43 18.41 -5.04
C SER A 294 4.82 17.10 -5.74
N ILE A 295 5.40 17.21 -6.94
CA ILE A 295 5.92 16.05 -7.69
C ILE A 295 7.38 15.84 -7.33
N PHE A 296 7.67 14.65 -6.82
CA PHE A 296 8.98 14.18 -6.41
C PHE A 296 9.51 13.18 -7.44
N ALA A 297 10.71 13.43 -7.96
CA ALA A 297 11.34 12.57 -8.95
C ALA A 297 12.41 11.68 -8.30
N VAL A 298 12.43 10.40 -8.65
CA VAL A 298 13.39 9.40 -8.15
C VAL A 298 14.14 8.78 -9.33
N GLY A 299 15.39 8.35 -9.09
CA GLY A 299 16.20 7.65 -10.10
C GLY A 299 16.46 8.50 -11.35
N ASP A 300 16.92 9.74 -11.16
CA ASP A 300 17.16 10.71 -12.25
C ASP A 300 15.91 11.04 -13.10
N GLY A 301 14.71 10.88 -12.51
CA GLY A 301 13.44 11.16 -13.18
C GLY A 301 12.87 9.99 -13.97
N GLU A 302 13.26 8.76 -13.65
CA GLU A 302 12.59 7.55 -14.12
C GLU A 302 11.22 7.35 -13.46
N GLN A 303 11.09 7.74 -12.18
CA GLN A 303 9.86 7.59 -11.41
C GLN A 303 9.39 8.93 -10.84
N PHE A 304 8.08 9.15 -10.85
CA PHE A 304 7.45 10.37 -10.33
C PHE A 304 6.42 10.01 -9.26
N PHE A 305 6.54 10.66 -8.11
CA PHE A 305 5.63 10.51 -7.00
C PHE A 305 4.97 11.84 -6.66
N ARG A 306 3.65 11.87 -6.58
CA ARG A 306 2.92 12.98 -5.98
C ARG A 306 2.95 12.82 -4.47
N VAL A 307 3.52 13.78 -3.77
CA VAL A 307 3.55 13.78 -2.31
C VAL A 307 2.30 14.47 -1.79
N THR A 308 1.68 13.88 -0.78
CA THR A 308 0.55 14.47 -0.05
C THR A 308 0.84 14.41 1.43
N THR A 309 0.76 15.56 2.09
CA THR A 309 1.05 15.70 3.51
C THR A 309 -0.25 15.87 4.27
N THR A 310 -0.62 14.87 5.07
CA THR A 310 -1.82 14.93 5.93
C THR A 310 -1.41 15.05 7.39
N PRO A 311 -1.70 16.15 8.10
CA PRO A 311 -1.48 16.21 9.54
C PRO A 311 -2.42 15.25 10.26
N PHE A 312 -1.97 14.64 11.35
CA PHE A 312 -2.85 13.88 12.25
C PHE A 312 -2.77 14.46 13.67
N THR A 313 -3.93 14.64 14.29
CA THR A 313 -4.10 15.37 15.54
C THR A 313 -4.63 14.47 16.66
N SER A 314 -4.29 14.80 17.91
CA SER A 314 -4.99 14.32 19.11
C SER A 314 -5.84 15.48 19.61
N GLY A 315 -7.14 15.48 19.29
CA GLY A 315 -7.99 16.64 19.57
C GLY A 315 -7.54 17.86 18.78
N GLU A 316 -7.15 18.94 19.47
CA GLU A 316 -6.69 20.20 18.86
C GLU A 316 -5.17 20.28 18.62
N THR A 317 -4.38 19.32 19.13
CA THR A 317 -2.91 19.32 18.99
C THR A 317 -2.47 18.42 17.85
N ALA A 318 -1.65 18.94 16.93
CA ALA A 318 -1.03 18.14 15.87
C ALA A 318 0.10 17.28 16.44
N ILE A 319 -0.01 15.95 16.29
CA ILE A 319 0.98 14.97 16.80
C ILE A 319 2.06 14.68 15.74
N GLY A 320 1.78 15.00 14.47
CA GLY A 320 2.70 14.73 13.38
C GLY A 320 2.05 14.86 12.01
N ARG A 321 2.77 14.38 11.00
CA ARG A 321 2.37 14.46 9.59
C ARG A 321 2.54 13.10 8.92
N LEU A 322 1.61 12.74 8.05
CA LEU A 322 1.66 11.58 7.17
C LEU A 322 2.04 12.05 5.76
N LEU A 323 3.18 11.57 5.26
CA LEU A 323 3.57 11.72 3.86
C LEU A 323 3.13 10.47 3.10
N VAL A 324 2.33 10.67 2.06
CA VAL A 324 1.96 9.62 1.11
C VAL A 324 2.57 9.97 -0.24
N PHE A 325 3.26 9.03 -0.86
CA PHE A 325 3.83 9.17 -2.20
C PHE A 325 3.00 8.35 -3.18
N SER A 326 2.15 9.00 -3.96
CA SER A 326 1.35 8.33 -4.98
C SER A 326 2.12 8.27 -6.30
N ASP A 327 2.28 7.09 -6.88
CA ASP A 327 2.96 6.96 -8.18
C ASP A 327 2.14 7.65 -9.28
N VAL A 328 2.78 8.59 -9.98
CA VAL A 328 2.22 9.37 -11.10
C VAL A 328 3.15 9.32 -12.31
N THR A 329 3.99 8.29 -12.39
CA THR A 329 5.02 8.15 -13.42
C THR A 329 4.43 8.18 -14.83
N ASP A 330 3.40 7.39 -15.08
CA ASP A 330 2.74 7.31 -16.40
C ASP A 330 2.12 8.65 -16.80
N GLU A 331 1.46 9.34 -15.85
CA GLU A 331 0.80 10.63 -16.08
C GLU A 331 1.82 11.71 -16.47
N GLU A 332 2.93 11.79 -15.73
CA GLU A 332 3.97 12.79 -15.98
C GLU A 332 4.79 12.47 -17.23
N GLN A 333 5.06 11.20 -17.54
CA GLN A 333 5.70 10.82 -18.80
C GLN A 333 4.82 11.19 -20.00
N ALA A 334 3.52 10.89 -19.97
CA ALA A 334 2.59 11.26 -21.03
C ALA A 334 2.50 12.78 -21.22
N LYS A 335 2.44 13.55 -20.12
CA LYS A 335 2.43 15.02 -20.15
C LYS A 335 3.71 15.60 -20.75
N ARG A 336 4.88 15.04 -20.41
CA ARG A 336 6.16 15.46 -20.99
C ARG A 336 6.24 15.17 -22.49
N GLU A 337 5.75 14.02 -22.92
CA GLU A 337 5.70 13.67 -24.35
C GLU A 337 4.78 14.61 -25.13
N LEU A 338 3.56 14.85 -24.62
CA LEU A 338 2.65 15.85 -25.20
C LEU A 338 3.29 17.23 -25.32
N LYS A 339 4.02 17.67 -24.29
CA LYS A 339 4.72 18.95 -24.32
C LYS A 339 5.80 18.99 -25.41
N ARG A 340 6.60 17.93 -25.55
CA ARG A 340 7.62 17.81 -26.61
C ARG A 340 7.00 17.82 -28.01
N GLN A 341 5.86 17.16 -28.20
CA GLN A 341 5.13 17.17 -29.46
C GLN A 341 4.62 18.57 -29.79
N ASN A 342 4.07 19.28 -28.80
CA ASN A 342 3.60 20.65 -28.99
C ASN A 342 4.76 21.61 -29.33
N GLU A 343 5.88 21.53 -28.61
CA GLU A 343 7.11 22.32 -28.91
C GLU A 343 7.67 22.01 -30.32
N ARG A 344 7.50 20.77 -30.80
CA ARG A 344 7.88 20.39 -32.17
C ARG A 344 6.94 21.01 -33.21
N LEU A 345 5.63 21.02 -32.95
CA LEU A 345 4.62 21.62 -33.80
C LEU A 345 4.75 23.15 -33.87
N GLU A 346 5.02 23.81 -32.75
CA GLU A 346 5.27 25.25 -32.70
C GLU A 346 6.50 25.64 -33.52
N ARG A 347 7.61 24.91 -33.36
CA ARG A 347 8.82 25.13 -34.18
C ARG A 347 8.56 24.94 -35.67
N PHE A 348 7.87 23.87 -36.05
CA PHE A 348 7.50 23.61 -37.44
C PHE A 348 6.67 24.77 -38.02
N THR A 349 5.62 25.19 -37.31
CA THR A 349 4.74 26.30 -37.73
C THR A 349 5.51 27.61 -37.88
N SER A 350 6.44 27.88 -36.96
CA SER A 350 7.28 29.09 -37.01
C SER A 350 8.21 29.09 -38.21
N THR A 351 8.89 27.98 -38.50
CA THR A 351 9.79 27.87 -39.65
C THR A 351 9.04 28.05 -40.97
N VAL A 352 7.92 27.33 -41.15
CA VAL A 352 7.10 27.44 -42.37
C VAL A 352 6.60 28.86 -42.60
N SER A 353 6.11 29.53 -41.55
CA SER A 353 5.61 30.90 -41.66
C SER A 353 6.72 31.88 -42.08
N HIS A 354 7.94 31.69 -41.56
CA HIS A 354 9.09 32.51 -41.92
C HIS A 354 9.48 32.30 -43.39
N ASP A 355 9.57 31.04 -43.81
CA ASP A 355 10.07 30.67 -45.14
C ASP A 355 9.09 31.04 -46.25
N LEU A 356 7.78 31.11 -45.97
CA LEU A 356 6.78 31.65 -46.90
C LEU A 356 6.71 33.18 -46.89
N ARG A 357 6.92 33.83 -45.74
CA ARG A 357 6.84 35.30 -45.63
C ARG A 357 7.95 36.00 -46.40
N ASN A 358 9.14 35.40 -46.45
CA ASN A 358 10.30 35.97 -47.11
C ASN A 358 10.10 36.15 -48.64
N PRO A 359 9.77 35.11 -49.43
CA PRO A 359 9.47 35.26 -50.85
C PRO A 359 8.21 36.13 -51.10
N LEU A 360 7.19 36.07 -50.24
CA LEU A 360 6.03 36.96 -50.35
C LEU A 360 6.41 38.44 -50.23
N THR A 361 7.33 38.77 -49.31
CA THR A 361 7.84 40.14 -49.14
C THR A 361 8.63 40.58 -50.38
N VAL A 362 9.44 39.69 -50.96
CA VAL A 362 10.18 39.96 -52.20
C VAL A 362 9.22 40.18 -53.38
N ALA A 363 8.22 39.31 -53.56
CA ALA A 363 7.24 39.44 -54.63
C ALA A 363 6.46 40.77 -54.51
N THR A 364 6.00 41.09 -53.31
CA THR A 364 5.24 42.32 -53.04
C THR A 364 6.08 43.57 -53.35
N GLY A 365 7.31 43.64 -52.83
CA GLY A 365 8.18 44.81 -53.06
C GLY A 365 8.59 44.98 -54.53
N ARG A 366 8.74 43.87 -55.27
CA ARG A 366 9.03 43.93 -56.73
C ARG A 366 7.82 44.39 -57.53
N LEU A 367 6.62 43.95 -57.17
CA LEU A 367 5.38 44.41 -57.82
C LEU A 367 5.11 45.90 -57.56
N GLU A 368 5.43 46.42 -56.37
CA GLU A 368 5.34 47.85 -56.07
C GLU A 368 6.20 48.71 -57.01
N ILE A 369 7.46 48.30 -57.23
CA ILE A 369 8.38 49.00 -58.15
C ILE A 369 7.93 48.84 -59.61
N ALA A 370 7.47 47.65 -60.01
CA ALA A 370 6.97 47.40 -61.37
C ALA A 370 5.78 48.30 -61.73
N VAL A 371 4.91 48.60 -60.76
CA VAL A 371 3.77 49.52 -60.94
C VAL A 371 4.22 50.98 -61.14
N GLU A 372 5.30 51.40 -60.48
CA GLU A 372 5.83 52.76 -60.60
C GLU A 372 6.65 52.97 -61.88
N GLU A 373 7.49 52.00 -62.26
CA GLU A 373 8.49 52.14 -63.33
C GLU A 373 8.06 51.51 -64.66
N ALA A 374 6.94 50.76 -64.69
CA ALA A 374 6.45 50.00 -65.84
C ALA A 374 7.51 49.05 -66.45
N ASP A 375 8.33 48.45 -65.59
CA ASP A 375 9.43 47.55 -65.96
C ASP A 375 9.01 46.07 -65.82
N SER A 376 9.24 45.30 -66.89
CA SER A 376 8.96 43.86 -66.94
C SER A 376 9.93 43.03 -66.09
N GLU A 377 11.17 43.49 -65.85
CA GLU A 377 12.16 42.71 -65.09
C GLU A 377 11.74 42.50 -63.61
N HIS A 378 11.04 43.49 -63.05
CA HIS A 378 10.49 43.40 -61.71
C HIS A 378 9.27 42.47 -61.63
N VAL A 379 8.48 42.37 -62.71
CA VAL A 379 7.39 41.39 -62.81
C VAL A 379 7.96 39.97 -62.86
N ASP A 380 9.01 39.72 -63.66
CA ASP A 380 9.65 38.42 -63.76
C ASP A 380 10.25 37.96 -62.41
N THR A 381 10.86 38.88 -61.66
CA THR A 381 11.40 38.58 -60.32
C THR A 381 10.29 38.26 -59.31
N ALA A 382 9.14 38.95 -59.40
CA ALA A 382 7.99 38.67 -58.53
C ALA A 382 7.36 37.31 -58.85
N LEU A 383 7.24 36.95 -60.13
CA LEU A 383 6.74 35.65 -60.57
C LEU A 383 7.64 34.52 -60.06
N ALA A 384 8.97 34.64 -60.19
CA ALA A 384 9.90 33.64 -59.67
C ALA A 384 9.79 33.47 -58.13
N ALA A 385 9.52 34.54 -57.39
CA ALA A 385 9.30 34.46 -55.94
C ALA A 385 7.98 33.75 -55.58
N LEU A 386 6.92 33.94 -56.38
CA LEU A 386 5.64 33.25 -56.20
C LEU A 386 5.71 31.77 -56.60
N GLU A 387 6.40 31.43 -57.70
CA GLU A 387 6.67 30.04 -58.08
C GLU A 387 7.42 29.30 -56.98
N ARG A 388 8.40 29.96 -56.35
CA ARG A 388 9.14 29.39 -55.22
C ARG A 388 8.25 29.15 -53.99
N MET A 389 7.23 29.98 -53.77
CA MET A 389 6.24 29.74 -52.72
C MET A 389 5.34 28.55 -53.05
N GLU A 390 4.94 28.40 -54.31
CA GLU A 390 4.12 27.29 -54.78
C GLU A 390 4.83 25.95 -54.56
N THR A 391 6.10 25.84 -54.96
CA THR A 391 6.94 24.66 -54.67
C THR A 391 7.04 24.37 -53.17
N MET A 392 7.26 25.39 -52.34
CA MET A 392 7.31 25.21 -50.88
C MET A 392 5.98 24.71 -50.29
N ILE A 393 4.85 25.20 -50.80
CA ILE A 393 3.52 24.75 -50.37
C ILE A 393 3.26 23.32 -50.80
N GLU A 394 3.65 22.94 -52.03
CA GLU A 394 3.58 21.57 -52.53
C GLU A 394 4.39 20.61 -51.66
N ASP A 395 5.66 20.95 -51.37
CA ASP A 395 6.54 20.15 -50.50
C ASP A 395 5.94 19.95 -49.10
N LEU A 396 5.31 20.98 -48.53
CA LEU A 396 4.65 20.91 -47.22
C LEU A 396 3.39 20.04 -47.24
N LEU A 397 2.62 20.10 -48.33
CA LEU A 397 1.44 19.26 -48.53
C LEU A 397 1.83 17.79 -48.74
N GLU A 398 2.94 17.53 -49.45
CA GLU A 398 3.50 16.17 -49.59
C GLU A 398 3.92 15.60 -48.23
N LEU A 399 4.67 16.37 -47.42
CA LEU A 399 5.04 16.00 -46.06
C LEU A 399 3.82 15.69 -45.16
N ALA A 400 2.80 16.53 -45.21
CA ALA A 400 1.57 16.34 -44.44
C ALA A 400 0.81 15.07 -44.86
N ARG A 401 0.77 14.76 -46.16
CA ARG A 401 0.19 13.50 -46.67
C ARG A 401 0.99 12.28 -46.24
N HIS A 402 2.32 12.36 -46.28
CA HIS A 402 3.21 11.24 -45.90
C HIS A 402 3.17 10.89 -44.40
N GLY A 403 2.73 11.81 -43.53
CA GLY A 403 2.51 11.55 -42.10
C GLY A 403 1.25 10.74 -41.75
N GLN A 404 0.36 10.48 -42.71
CA GLN A 404 -0.82 9.63 -42.49
C GLN A 404 -0.48 8.15 -42.71
N PRO A 405 -1.01 7.24 -41.86
CA PRO A 405 -0.85 5.80 -42.05
C PRO A 405 -1.40 5.36 -43.42
N ILE A 406 -0.78 4.33 -44.01
CA ILE A 406 -1.21 3.75 -45.27
C ILE A 406 -2.41 2.85 -44.95
N ASP A 407 -3.59 3.22 -45.46
CA ASP A 407 -4.83 2.49 -45.19
C ASP A 407 -5.05 1.30 -46.14
N GLU A 408 -4.51 1.34 -47.37
CA GLU A 408 -4.65 0.28 -48.38
C GLU A 408 -3.33 0.05 -49.14
N THR A 409 -2.87 -1.20 -49.20
CA THR A 409 -1.73 -1.65 -50.02
C THR A 409 -2.18 -2.66 -51.05
N GLU A 410 -1.51 -2.68 -52.21
CA GLU A 410 -1.68 -3.72 -53.22
C GLU A 410 -0.33 -4.27 -53.72
N PRO A 411 -0.29 -5.52 -54.23
CA PRO A 411 0.90 -6.09 -54.84
C PRO A 411 1.40 -5.25 -56.03
N THR A 412 2.49 -4.51 -55.83
CA THR A 412 3.06 -3.60 -56.84
C THR A 412 4.43 -4.09 -57.27
N ALA A 413 4.66 -4.20 -58.59
CA ALA A 413 5.95 -4.57 -59.16
C ALA A 413 6.87 -3.34 -59.28
N LEU A 414 8.08 -3.42 -58.73
CA LEU A 414 9.08 -2.34 -58.71
C LEU A 414 9.35 -1.80 -60.11
N GLU A 415 9.54 -2.68 -61.09
CA GLU A 415 9.85 -2.27 -62.46
C GLU A 415 8.71 -1.44 -63.06
N THR A 416 7.47 -1.89 -62.84
CA THR A 416 6.29 -1.18 -63.37
C THR A 416 6.13 0.19 -62.72
N ALA A 417 6.30 0.28 -61.40
CA ALA A 417 6.22 1.54 -60.66
C ALA A 417 7.32 2.53 -61.09
N ALA A 418 8.58 2.08 -61.16
CA ALA A 418 9.71 2.91 -61.57
C ALA A 418 9.55 3.45 -62.99
N ARG A 419 9.14 2.60 -63.95
CA ARG A 419 8.91 3.03 -65.33
C ARG A 419 7.71 3.96 -65.48
N LYS A 420 6.66 3.80 -64.66
CA LYS A 420 5.49 4.68 -64.65
C LYS A 420 5.88 6.08 -64.13
N ALA A 421 6.55 6.13 -62.99
CA ALA A 421 7.05 7.37 -62.39
C ALA A 421 8.03 8.11 -63.33
N TRP A 422 8.95 7.40 -63.98
CA TRP A 422 9.91 8.00 -64.92
C TRP A 422 9.26 8.73 -66.10
N LYS A 423 8.11 8.26 -66.58
CA LYS A 423 7.37 8.92 -67.67
C LYS A 423 6.72 10.24 -67.25
N MET A 424 6.56 10.47 -65.95
CA MET A 424 5.91 11.66 -65.41
C MET A 424 6.90 12.80 -65.11
N VAL A 425 8.21 12.52 -65.16
CA VAL A 425 9.28 13.49 -64.89
C VAL A 425 9.89 14.00 -66.21
N GLN A 426 10.30 15.27 -66.27
CA GLN A 426 11.05 15.80 -67.42
C GLN A 426 12.51 15.35 -67.35
N THR A 427 12.84 14.29 -68.10
CA THR A 427 14.14 13.62 -67.98
C THR A 427 15.23 14.14 -68.92
N LYS A 428 14.88 14.97 -69.92
CA LYS A 428 15.84 15.42 -70.97
C LYS A 428 16.65 14.25 -71.55
N ASP A 429 17.98 14.29 -71.45
CA ASP A 429 18.89 13.23 -71.95
C ASP A 429 19.21 12.16 -70.89
N ALA A 430 18.56 12.21 -69.72
CA ALA A 430 18.79 11.28 -68.63
C ALA A 430 18.21 9.90 -68.96
N THR A 431 18.85 8.86 -68.44
CA THR A 431 18.49 7.46 -68.70
C THR A 431 18.10 6.74 -67.41
N LEU A 432 17.12 5.84 -67.52
CA LEU A 432 16.72 4.95 -66.43
C LEU A 432 17.15 3.51 -66.76
N GLU A 433 17.89 2.91 -65.84
CA GLU A 433 18.20 1.49 -65.83
C GLU A 433 17.48 0.83 -64.64
N VAL A 434 16.62 -0.15 -64.91
CA VAL A 434 15.97 -0.94 -63.85
C VAL A 434 16.56 -2.34 -63.90
N THR A 435 17.26 -2.73 -62.84
CA THR A 435 18.00 -3.99 -62.75
C THR A 435 17.28 -4.91 -61.76
N GLY A 436 16.54 -5.90 -62.28
CA GLY A 436 15.74 -6.82 -61.47
C GLY A 436 14.34 -6.28 -61.13
N ASP A 437 13.43 -7.18 -60.79
CA ASP A 437 12.06 -6.83 -60.40
C ASP A 437 11.65 -7.57 -59.12
N LYS A 438 10.83 -6.91 -58.30
CA LYS A 438 10.34 -7.43 -57.03
C LYS A 438 8.94 -6.89 -56.80
N THR A 439 8.01 -7.77 -56.45
CA THR A 439 6.65 -7.38 -56.06
C THR A 439 6.58 -7.25 -54.54
N PHE A 440 5.99 -6.15 -54.06
CA PHE A 440 5.76 -5.90 -52.63
C PHE A 440 4.43 -5.18 -52.42
N GLU A 441 3.89 -5.29 -51.21
CA GLU A 441 2.70 -4.56 -50.78
C GLU A 441 3.03 -3.08 -50.64
N ALA A 442 2.40 -2.23 -51.46
CA ALA A 442 2.56 -0.78 -51.40
C ALA A 442 1.29 -0.07 -51.87
N ASP A 443 1.14 1.19 -51.47
CA ASP A 443 0.23 2.13 -52.13
C ASP A 443 0.91 2.58 -53.45
N PRO A 444 0.33 2.24 -54.63
CA PRO A 444 0.95 2.52 -55.92
C PRO A 444 1.13 4.00 -56.20
N ASP A 445 0.20 4.84 -55.71
CA ASP A 445 0.21 6.27 -55.95
C ASP A 445 1.29 6.93 -55.08
N ARG A 446 1.40 6.53 -53.81
CA ARG A 446 2.51 6.99 -52.94
C ARG A 446 3.88 6.53 -53.42
N LEU A 447 3.99 5.28 -53.89
CA LEU A 447 5.24 4.75 -54.44
C LEU A 447 5.63 5.51 -55.71
N ALA A 448 4.67 5.82 -56.59
CA ALA A 448 4.91 6.63 -57.78
C ALA A 448 5.39 8.03 -57.42
N SER A 449 4.73 8.74 -56.50
CA SER A 449 5.15 10.08 -56.07
C SER A 449 6.54 10.08 -55.44
N LEU A 450 6.87 9.09 -54.62
CA LEU A 450 8.21 8.95 -54.03
C LEU A 450 9.29 8.78 -55.12
N LEU A 451 9.04 7.91 -56.10
CA LEU A 451 9.98 7.67 -57.21
C LEU A 451 10.09 8.89 -58.13
N GLU A 452 8.99 9.57 -58.45
CA GLU A 452 8.98 10.81 -59.21
C GLU A 452 9.84 11.88 -58.53
N ASN A 453 9.71 12.03 -57.22
CA ASN A 453 10.49 13.01 -56.45
C ASN A 453 11.99 12.67 -56.47
N LEU A 454 12.35 11.39 -56.29
CA LEU A 454 13.75 10.95 -56.39
C LEU A 454 14.33 11.15 -57.79
N PHE A 455 13.57 10.85 -58.85
CA PHE A 455 14.02 11.02 -60.24
C PHE A 455 14.18 12.49 -60.61
N ARG A 456 13.24 13.36 -60.21
CA ARG A 456 13.35 14.81 -60.38
C ARG A 456 14.61 15.34 -59.69
N ASN A 457 14.83 14.96 -58.42
CA ASN A 457 16.03 15.34 -57.68
C ASN A 457 17.31 14.87 -58.37
N ALA A 458 17.34 13.64 -58.90
CA ALA A 458 18.49 13.13 -59.63
C ALA A 458 18.79 13.96 -60.89
N VAL A 459 17.77 14.26 -61.71
CA VAL A 459 17.94 15.04 -62.95
C VAL A 459 18.33 16.50 -62.67
N GLU A 460 17.73 17.12 -61.66
CA GLU A 460 18.00 18.51 -61.28
C GLU A 460 19.39 18.72 -60.70
N HIS A 461 19.87 17.78 -59.87
CA HIS A 461 21.13 17.95 -59.14
C HIS A 461 22.34 17.26 -59.79
N ALA A 462 22.16 16.13 -60.49
CA ALA A 462 23.26 15.43 -61.15
C ALA A 462 23.46 15.86 -62.62
N GLY A 463 22.48 16.58 -63.19
CA GLY A 463 22.54 17.10 -64.55
C GLY A 463 21.79 16.25 -65.58
N PRO A 464 21.65 16.77 -66.82
CA PRO A 464 20.71 16.23 -67.81
C PRO A 464 21.13 14.90 -68.47
N GLU A 465 22.37 14.44 -68.28
CA GLU A 465 22.90 13.18 -68.86
C GLU A 465 22.99 12.04 -67.83
N VAL A 466 22.39 12.21 -66.63
CA VAL A 466 22.51 11.24 -65.54
C VAL A 466 21.86 9.90 -65.90
N THR A 467 22.53 8.80 -65.56
CA THR A 467 21.93 7.46 -65.53
C THR A 467 21.47 7.13 -64.12
N VAL A 468 20.17 6.92 -63.94
CA VAL A 468 19.57 6.50 -62.66
C VAL A 468 19.34 4.99 -62.68
N THR A 469 19.93 4.27 -61.72
CA THR A 469 19.76 2.81 -61.59
C THR A 469 18.81 2.49 -60.44
N VAL A 470 17.79 1.66 -60.70
CA VAL A 470 16.84 1.16 -59.70
C VAL A 470 17.00 -0.36 -59.60
N GLU A 471 17.39 -0.87 -58.43
CA GLU A 471 17.53 -2.30 -58.18
C GLU A 471 16.89 -2.69 -56.84
N PRO A 472 16.28 -3.89 -56.72
CA PRO A 472 15.77 -4.38 -55.46
C PRO A 472 16.95 -4.77 -54.55
N THR A 473 16.97 -4.23 -53.35
CA THR A 473 17.92 -4.68 -52.32
C THR A 473 17.50 -6.05 -51.80
N SER A 474 18.45 -6.98 -51.76
CA SER A 474 18.28 -8.40 -51.40
C SER A 474 17.80 -8.58 -49.96
#